data_AF-A0A2X2DKH5-F1
#
_entry.id   AF-A0A2X2DKH5-F1
#
_cell.length_a   1.000
_cell.length_b   1.000
_cell.length_c   1.000
_cell.angle_alpha   90.00
_cell.angle_beta   90.00
_cell.angle_gamma   90.00
#
_symmetry.space_group_name_H-M   'P 1'
#
loop_
_entity.id
_entity.type
_entity.pdbx_description
1 polymer ?
#
loop_
_entity_poly.entity_id
_entity_poly.type
_entity_poly.pdbx_seq_one_letter_code
_entity_poly.pdbx_strand_id
1 'polypeptide(L)'
;MPVGVGIKIKSAGAGTDTLPSVPYQLHPISASQQVLAILAIEPNNLRQVLIPEQQQLLQTFNGLIANALERLQQAEMAEQSRINIEREQLRNALLAALSHDLKTPLTVLFGQSEILLLDLSAEGSAHTEQVSQIRQQILTTSRLVNNLLDMARIQSGGIQVNLQWNLLQEIAGSAVRSLSYLLDKHPLQIDIPADLLLYCDSLLIERVLTNLLENAVKYTASQTKLGIKATVEEDQIHVEVWDEGAGIPTEQLQLIFNKFSRAVKESAIPGVGLGLAICSAIIHLHEGKIWAENNKKGGASFSLCFTFKITTEY
;
A
#
# COMPACT_ATOMS: atom_id res chain seq x y z
N MET A 1 14.86 -21.15 17.34
CA MET A 1 16.01 -20.49 17.98
C MET A 1 17.29 -21.00 17.33
N PRO A 2 18.07 -20.20 16.59
CA PRO A 2 19.37 -20.65 16.14
C PRO A 2 20.41 -20.40 17.24
N VAL A 3 21.18 -21.44 17.55
CA VAL A 3 22.29 -21.42 18.50
C VAL A 3 23.43 -20.61 17.89
N GLY A 4 23.63 -19.38 18.37
CA GLY A 4 24.74 -18.53 17.96
C GLY A 4 26.05 -19.06 18.53
N VAL A 5 26.82 -19.78 17.70
CA VAL A 5 28.26 -19.93 17.95
C VAL A 5 28.85 -18.54 17.86
N GLY A 6 29.16 -17.94 19.01
CA GLY A 6 29.80 -16.63 19.06
C GLY A 6 31.16 -16.69 18.37
N ILE A 7 31.22 -16.20 17.13
CA ILE A 7 32.47 -16.02 16.40
C ILE A 7 33.28 -14.99 17.21
N LYS A 8 34.28 -15.45 17.98
CA LYS A 8 35.19 -14.55 18.68
C LYS A 8 36.08 -13.88 17.65
N ILE A 9 35.79 -12.62 17.34
CA ILE A 9 36.63 -11.75 16.53
C ILE A 9 37.97 -11.59 17.26
N LYS A 10 39.05 -12.15 16.71
CA LYS A 10 40.40 -12.14 17.28
C LYS A 10 41.43 -11.92 16.18
N SER A 11 42.58 -11.34 16.53
CA SER A 11 43.72 -11.21 15.63
C SER A 11 44.31 -12.58 15.27
N ALA A 12 44.84 -12.69 14.06
CA ALA A 12 45.45 -13.91 13.52
C ALA A 12 46.79 -13.59 12.84
N GLY A 13 47.56 -14.61 12.47
CA GLY A 13 48.84 -14.45 11.79
C GLY A 13 50.04 -14.43 12.73
N ALA A 14 51.17 -13.91 12.25
CA ALA A 14 52.45 -13.98 12.94
C ALA A 14 52.39 -13.43 14.38
N GLY A 15 52.87 -14.21 15.35
CA GLY A 15 52.87 -13.83 16.77
C GLY A 15 51.52 -13.96 17.49
N THR A 16 50.56 -14.70 16.92
CA THR A 16 49.26 -15.01 17.54
C THR A 16 49.01 -16.51 17.66
N ASP A 17 47.99 -16.92 18.42
CA ASP A 17 47.59 -18.34 18.58
C ASP A 17 46.81 -18.89 17.37
N THR A 18 46.48 -18.03 16.39
CA THR A 18 45.63 -18.39 15.24
C THR A 18 46.39 -18.17 13.95
N LEU A 19 46.65 -19.24 13.17
CA LEU A 19 47.41 -19.19 11.90
C LEU A 19 48.81 -18.53 12.02
N PRO A 20 49.67 -18.95 12.96
CA PRO A 20 50.96 -18.29 13.23
C PRO A 20 51.98 -18.37 12.09
N SER A 21 51.77 -19.27 11.12
CA SER A 21 52.69 -19.55 10.01
C SER A 21 52.64 -18.54 8.87
N VAL A 22 51.67 -17.62 8.88
CA VAL A 22 51.54 -16.55 7.87
C VAL A 22 52.48 -15.40 8.24
N PRO A 23 53.20 -14.78 7.28
CA PRO A 23 54.16 -13.71 7.59
C PRO A 23 53.50 -12.40 8.05
N TYR A 24 52.19 -12.26 7.89
CA TYR A 24 51.41 -11.09 8.27
C TYR A 24 50.77 -11.24 9.65
N GLN A 25 50.59 -10.13 10.36
CA GLN A 25 49.68 -10.01 11.49
C GLN A 25 48.37 -9.37 11.01
N LEU A 26 47.26 -10.04 11.25
CA LEU A 26 45.91 -9.64 10.81
C LEU A 26 45.11 -9.18 12.03
N HIS A 27 44.72 -7.92 12.05
CA HIS A 27 43.88 -7.34 13.09
C HIS A 27 42.50 -7.01 12.52
N PRO A 28 41.42 -7.58 13.05
CA PRO A 28 40.09 -7.18 12.65
C PRO A 28 39.85 -5.73 13.10
N ILE A 29 39.36 -4.91 12.17
CA ILE A 29 38.85 -3.57 12.46
C ILE A 29 37.36 -3.74 12.68
N SER A 30 36.93 -3.71 13.93
CA SER A 30 35.54 -3.97 14.30
C SER A 30 34.95 -2.82 15.12
N ALA A 31 33.72 -2.44 14.79
CA ALA A 31 32.88 -1.55 15.58
C ALA A 31 31.56 -2.28 15.89
N SER A 32 31.01 -2.10 17.09
CA SER A 32 29.69 -2.63 17.48
C SER A 32 29.46 -4.12 17.12
N GLN A 33 30.49 -4.97 17.28
CA GLN A 33 30.50 -6.42 16.98
C GLN A 33 30.42 -6.81 15.48
N GLN A 34 30.52 -5.85 14.57
CA GLN A 34 30.66 -6.09 13.13
C GLN A 34 32.12 -5.81 12.69
N VAL A 35 32.70 -6.71 11.90
CA VAL A 35 34.02 -6.48 11.26
C VAL A 35 33.81 -5.61 10.03
N LEU A 36 34.43 -4.43 10.03
CA LEU A 36 34.37 -3.46 8.93
C LEU A 36 35.49 -3.69 7.91
N ALA A 37 36.67 -4.08 8.38
CA ALA A 37 37.85 -4.34 7.57
C ALA A 37 38.85 -5.23 8.32
N ILE A 38 39.96 -5.59 7.64
CA ILE A 38 41.09 -6.29 8.25
C ILE A 38 42.35 -5.47 8.00
N LEU A 39 43.06 -5.11 9.07
CA LEU A 39 44.39 -4.50 9.01
C LEU A 39 45.44 -5.61 8.91
N ALA A 40 46.12 -5.71 7.78
CA ALA A 40 47.24 -6.63 7.58
C ALA A 40 48.57 -5.87 7.76
N ILE A 41 49.44 -6.37 8.64
CA ILE A 41 50.74 -5.77 8.95
C ILE A 41 51.83 -6.80 8.63
N GLU A 42 52.82 -6.43 7.84
CA GLU A 42 54.02 -7.25 7.61
C GLU A 42 55.16 -6.73 8.50
N PRO A 43 55.50 -7.41 9.61
CA PRO A 43 56.53 -6.94 10.52
C PRO A 43 57.94 -7.24 9.98
N ASN A 44 58.76 -6.20 9.82
CA ASN A 44 60.19 -6.36 9.53
C ASN A 44 60.95 -7.05 10.68
N ASN A 45 60.45 -6.93 11.92
CA ASN A 45 60.97 -7.63 13.09
C ASN A 45 59.84 -7.97 14.07
N LEU A 46 59.51 -9.26 14.17
CA LEU A 46 58.44 -9.78 15.02
C LEU A 46 58.59 -9.42 16.50
N ARG A 47 59.82 -9.31 17.02
CA ARG A 47 60.05 -8.97 18.44
C ARG A 47 59.64 -7.54 18.77
N GLN A 48 59.73 -6.62 17.81
CA GLN A 48 59.34 -5.22 18.02
C GLN A 48 57.83 -5.04 18.10
N VAL A 49 57.07 -5.81 17.32
CA VAL A 49 55.59 -5.74 17.29
C VAL A 49 54.96 -6.37 18.54
N LEU A 50 55.70 -7.25 19.23
CA LEU A 50 55.27 -7.86 20.49
C LEU A 50 55.54 -6.96 21.72
N ILE A 51 56.20 -5.81 21.54
CA ILE A 51 56.45 -4.85 22.63
C ILE A 51 55.11 -4.23 23.09
N PRO A 52 54.81 -4.19 24.40
CA PRO A 52 53.54 -3.68 24.91
C PRO A 52 53.16 -2.28 24.39
N GLU A 53 54.13 -1.36 24.31
CA GLU A 53 53.90 0.00 23.80
C GLU A 53 53.49 -0.01 22.31
N GLN A 54 54.08 -0.89 21.49
CA GLN A 54 53.72 -1.03 20.08
C GLN A 54 52.35 -1.68 19.91
N GLN A 55 52.01 -2.67 20.75
CA GLN A 55 50.67 -3.26 20.76
C GLN A 55 49.59 -2.26 21.17
N GLN A 56 49.87 -1.43 22.18
CA GLN A 56 48.96 -0.36 22.60
C GLN A 56 48.77 0.70 21.50
N LEU A 57 49.85 1.07 20.80
CA LEU A 57 49.78 1.97 19.65
C LEU A 57 48.95 1.37 18.51
N LEU A 58 49.16 0.08 18.18
CA LEU A 58 48.36 -0.64 17.18
C LEU A 58 46.88 -0.73 17.56
N GLN A 59 46.57 -1.00 18.83
CA GLN A 59 45.18 -0.99 19.32
C GLN A 59 44.56 0.40 19.20
N THR A 60 45.31 1.46 19.52
CA THR A 60 44.86 2.85 19.39
C THR A 60 44.56 3.19 17.93
N PHE A 61 45.47 2.87 17.01
CA PHE A 61 45.24 3.07 15.58
C PHE A 61 44.07 2.23 15.07
N ASN A 62 43.94 0.97 15.49
CA ASN A 62 42.82 0.12 15.11
C ASN A 62 41.48 0.74 15.55
N GLY A 63 41.40 1.26 16.78
CA GLY A 63 40.22 1.97 17.26
C GLY A 63 39.92 3.27 16.49
N LEU A 64 40.95 4.05 16.15
CA LEU A 64 40.79 5.26 15.33
C LEU A 64 40.31 4.93 13.90
N ILE A 65 40.87 3.91 13.27
CA ILE A 65 40.45 3.45 11.94
C ILE A 65 39.03 2.89 11.99
N ALA A 66 38.68 2.10 13.01
CA ALA A 66 37.33 1.59 13.21
C ALA A 66 36.31 2.74 13.31
N ASN A 67 36.58 3.73 14.15
CA ASN A 67 35.71 4.91 14.30
C ASN A 67 35.60 5.72 12.99
N ALA A 68 36.69 5.85 12.23
CA ALA A 68 36.67 6.55 10.95
C ALA A 68 35.84 5.80 9.90
N LEU A 69 36.00 4.48 9.80
CA LEU A 69 35.22 3.64 8.89
C LEU A 69 33.73 3.63 9.25
N GLU A 70 33.40 3.53 10.54
CA GLU A 70 32.01 3.58 11.00
C GLU A 70 31.35 4.92 10.65
N ARG A 71 32.06 6.05 10.85
CA ARG A 71 31.57 7.38 10.45
C ARG A 71 31.35 7.49 8.94
N LEU A 72 32.26 6.94 8.12
CA LEU A 72 32.10 6.94 6.67
C LEU A 72 30.88 6.13 6.23
N GLN A 73 30.71 4.92 6.78
CA GLN A 73 29.56 4.07 6.48
C GLN A 73 28.24 4.71 6.93
N GLN A 74 28.21 5.32 8.11
CA GLN A 74 27.04 6.06 8.60
C GLN A 74 26.70 7.26 7.71
N ALA A 75 27.71 8.01 7.27
CA ALA A 75 27.52 9.14 6.35
C ALA A 75 26.99 8.67 4.99
N GLU A 76 27.52 7.57 4.44
CA GLU A 76 27.04 6.98 3.19
C GLU A 76 25.59 6.48 3.31
N MET A 77 25.25 5.79 4.40
CA MET A 77 23.87 5.36 4.67
C MET A 77 22.92 6.55 4.82
N ALA A 78 23.34 7.60 5.53
CA ALA A 78 22.54 8.81 5.70
C ALA A 78 22.31 9.51 4.36
N GLU A 79 23.33 9.63 3.53
CA GLU A 79 23.23 10.24 2.20
C GLU A 79 22.34 9.41 1.26
N GLN A 80 22.51 8.08 1.25
CA GLN A 80 21.66 7.20 0.46
C GLN A 80 20.20 7.27 0.90
N SER A 81 19.96 7.33 2.22
CA SER A 81 18.63 7.54 2.79
C SER A 81 18.05 8.90 2.37
N ARG A 82 18.85 9.97 2.41
CA ARG A 82 18.44 11.32 1.97
C ARG A 82 18.04 11.33 0.51
N ILE A 83 18.86 10.76 -0.37
CA ILE A 83 18.58 10.65 -1.82
C ILE A 83 17.30 9.85 -2.06
N ASN A 84 17.09 8.75 -1.33
CA ASN A 84 15.88 7.95 -1.47
C ASN A 84 14.62 8.72 -1.02
N ILE A 85 14.70 9.46 0.09
CA ILE A 85 13.60 10.33 0.57
C ILE A 85 13.29 11.41 -0.46
N GLU A 86 14.29 12.10 -1.00
CA GLU A 86 14.10 13.14 -2.03
C GLU A 86 13.48 12.57 -3.31
N ARG A 87 13.90 11.38 -3.74
CA ARG A 87 13.30 10.70 -4.90
C ARG A 87 11.83 10.39 -4.67
N GLU A 88 11.46 9.87 -3.50
CA GLU A 88 10.06 9.59 -3.19
C GLU A 88 9.23 10.87 -3.05
N GLN A 89 9.77 11.93 -2.43
CA GLN A 89 9.10 13.23 -2.36
C GLN A 89 8.84 13.82 -3.75
N LEU A 90 9.84 13.82 -4.63
CA LEU A 90 9.70 14.30 -6.00
C LEU A 90 8.67 13.47 -6.78
N ARG A 91 8.73 12.14 -6.65
CA ARG A 91 7.75 11.23 -7.27
C ARG A 91 6.33 11.52 -6.80
N ASN A 92 6.13 11.68 -5.49
CA ASN A 92 4.82 11.98 -4.91
C ASN A 92 4.30 13.36 -5.36
N ALA A 93 5.15 14.38 -5.38
CA ALA A 93 4.81 15.71 -5.87
C ALA A 93 4.38 15.69 -7.35
N LEU A 94 5.11 14.95 -8.20
CA LEU A 94 4.76 14.78 -9.62
C LEU A 94 3.41 14.08 -9.79
N LEU A 95 3.15 13.00 -9.04
CA LEU A 95 1.87 12.30 -9.10
C LEU A 95 0.71 13.18 -8.60
N ALA A 96 0.95 14.00 -7.58
CA ALA A 96 -0.04 14.95 -7.07
C ALA A 96 -0.38 16.03 -8.13
N ALA A 97 0.64 16.64 -8.74
CA ALA A 97 0.48 17.64 -9.79
C ALA A 97 -0.28 17.08 -11.01
N LEU A 98 0.15 15.92 -11.52
CA LEU A 98 -0.54 15.24 -12.63
C LEU A 98 -2.01 14.93 -12.31
N SER A 99 -2.33 14.62 -11.05
CA SER A 99 -3.72 14.37 -10.66
C SER A 99 -4.59 15.61 -10.77
N HIS A 100 -4.08 16.76 -10.33
CA HIS A 100 -4.79 18.03 -10.42
C HIS A 100 -4.94 18.47 -11.88
N ASP A 101 -3.85 18.39 -12.65
CA ASP A 101 -3.80 18.86 -14.03
C ASP A 101 -4.64 18.02 -14.99
N LEU A 102 -4.87 16.73 -14.67
CA LEU A 102 -5.82 15.91 -15.42
C LEU A 102 -7.27 16.06 -14.94
N LYS A 103 -7.51 16.24 -13.64
CA LYS A 103 -8.87 16.41 -13.08
C LYS A 103 -9.54 17.69 -13.58
N THR A 104 -8.79 18.79 -13.69
CA THR A 104 -9.32 20.08 -14.12
C THR A 104 -9.97 20.05 -15.51
N PRO A 105 -9.28 19.63 -16.60
CA PRO A 105 -9.87 19.58 -17.93
C PRO A 105 -11.01 18.56 -18.03
N LEU A 106 -10.93 17.44 -17.32
CA LEU A 106 -12.02 16.44 -17.30
C LEU A 106 -13.29 16.98 -16.64
N THR A 107 -13.15 17.74 -15.55
CA THR A 107 -14.30 18.42 -14.89
C THR A 107 -14.94 19.43 -15.84
N VAL A 108 -14.13 20.22 -16.56
CA VAL A 108 -14.64 21.20 -17.55
C VAL A 108 -15.37 20.49 -18.69
N LEU A 109 -14.78 19.44 -19.27
CA LEU A 109 -15.40 18.66 -20.34
C LEU A 109 -16.72 18.03 -19.89
N PHE A 110 -16.75 17.49 -18.66
CA PHE A 110 -17.96 16.93 -18.08
C PHE A 110 -19.06 18.00 -17.95
N GLY A 111 -18.74 19.15 -17.35
CA GLY A 111 -19.69 20.24 -17.18
C GLY A 111 -20.23 20.78 -18.52
N GLN A 112 -19.37 20.93 -19.53
CA GLN A 112 -19.79 21.33 -20.87
C GLN A 112 -20.70 20.29 -21.52
N SER A 113 -20.39 19.00 -21.36
CA SER A 113 -21.22 17.91 -21.90
C SER A 113 -22.59 17.81 -21.19
N GLU A 114 -22.67 18.14 -19.90
CA GLU A 114 -23.94 18.22 -19.16
C GLU A 114 -24.81 19.36 -19.67
N ILE A 115 -24.25 20.57 -19.81
CA ILE A 115 -24.98 21.73 -20.35
C ILE A 115 -25.51 21.42 -21.75
N LEU A 116 -24.63 20.91 -22.63
CA LEU A 116 -25.01 20.58 -24.00
C LEU A 116 -26.07 19.48 -24.06
N LEU A 117 -26.02 18.49 -23.17
CA LEU A 117 -27.03 17.44 -23.09
C LEU A 117 -28.40 18.02 -22.69
N LEU A 118 -28.44 18.93 -21.71
CA LEU A 118 -29.66 19.59 -21.27
C LEU A 118 -30.30 20.41 -22.39
N ASP A 119 -29.50 21.23 -23.08
CA ASP A 119 -29.98 22.08 -24.17
C ASP A 119 -30.56 21.25 -25.32
N LEU A 120 -29.81 20.24 -25.80
CA LEU A 120 -30.24 19.37 -26.90
C LEU A 120 -31.46 18.51 -26.53
N SER A 121 -31.55 18.08 -25.27
CA SER A 121 -32.71 17.34 -24.78
C SER A 121 -33.97 18.22 -24.76
N ALA A 122 -33.84 19.49 -24.35
CA ALA A 122 -34.95 20.44 -24.35
C ALA A 122 -35.44 20.77 -25.76
N GLU A 123 -34.54 20.77 -26.75
CA GLU A 123 -34.85 21.01 -28.16
C GLU A 123 -35.37 19.76 -28.90
N GLY A 124 -35.34 18.57 -28.27
CA GLY A 124 -35.68 17.32 -28.93
C GLY A 124 -34.72 16.97 -30.07
N SER A 125 -33.46 17.38 -29.96
CA SER A 125 -32.46 17.22 -31.02
C SER A 125 -32.11 15.75 -31.26
N ALA A 126 -31.89 15.37 -32.52
CA ALA A 126 -31.41 14.05 -32.91
C ALA A 126 -30.00 13.74 -32.37
N HIS A 127 -29.23 14.76 -31.95
CA HIS A 127 -27.87 14.61 -31.42
C HIS A 127 -27.83 14.32 -29.91
N THR A 128 -28.97 14.32 -29.22
CA THR A 128 -29.06 14.08 -27.77
C THR A 128 -28.38 12.77 -27.37
N GLU A 129 -28.57 11.71 -28.16
CA GLU A 129 -27.96 10.40 -27.89
C GLU A 129 -26.43 10.45 -28.03
N GLN A 130 -25.91 11.13 -29.06
CA GLN A 130 -24.47 11.27 -29.28
C GLN A 130 -23.80 12.04 -28.13
N VAL A 131 -24.40 13.12 -27.65
CA VAL A 131 -23.85 13.89 -26.52
C VAL A 131 -23.91 13.09 -25.22
N SER A 132 -24.97 12.30 -25.02
CA SER A 132 -25.07 11.36 -23.90
C SER A 132 -23.94 10.32 -23.92
N GLN A 133 -23.60 9.79 -25.10
CA GLN A 133 -22.47 8.86 -25.27
C GLN A 133 -21.12 9.54 -24.97
N ILE A 134 -20.89 10.78 -25.44
CA ILE A 134 -19.67 11.56 -25.15
C ILE A 134 -19.52 11.79 -23.65
N ARG A 135 -20.59 12.21 -22.99
CA ARG A 135 -20.63 12.42 -21.53
C ARG A 135 -20.26 11.15 -20.77
N GLN A 136 -20.82 10.01 -21.18
CA GLN A 136 -20.51 8.72 -20.58
C GLN A 136 -19.03 8.31 -20.80
N GLN A 137 -18.46 8.66 -21.95
CA GLN A 137 -17.04 8.43 -22.24
C GLN A 137 -16.13 9.32 -21.39
N ILE A 138 -16.48 10.58 -21.15
CA ILE A 138 -15.76 11.50 -20.25
C ILE A 138 -15.77 10.96 -18.82
N LEU A 139 -16.93 10.51 -18.32
CA LEU A 139 -17.05 9.90 -16.99
C LEU A 139 -16.20 8.63 -16.86
N THR A 140 -16.21 7.78 -17.88
CA THR A 140 -15.38 6.57 -17.91
C THR A 140 -13.90 6.92 -17.90
N THR A 141 -13.48 7.86 -18.74
CA THR A 141 -12.08 8.33 -18.82
C THR A 141 -11.63 8.95 -17.49
N SER A 142 -12.49 9.72 -16.84
CA SER A 142 -12.21 10.32 -15.53
C SER A 142 -11.97 9.26 -14.46
N ARG A 143 -12.80 8.21 -14.42
CA ARG A 143 -12.59 7.08 -13.51
C ARG A 143 -11.28 6.34 -13.79
N LEU A 144 -10.90 6.18 -15.05
CA LEU A 144 -9.64 5.54 -15.43
C LEU A 144 -8.42 6.32 -14.97
N VAL A 145 -8.41 7.63 -15.23
CA VAL A 145 -7.35 8.54 -14.82
C VAL A 145 -7.19 8.54 -13.31
N ASN A 146 -8.29 8.69 -12.57
CA ASN A 146 -8.25 8.64 -11.10
C ASN A 146 -7.68 7.31 -10.62
N ASN A 147 -8.22 6.17 -11.06
CA ASN A 147 -7.73 4.85 -10.65
C ASN A 147 -6.23 4.64 -10.94
N LEU A 148 -5.72 5.14 -12.06
CA LEU A 148 -4.29 5.04 -12.38
C LEU A 148 -3.44 5.89 -11.43
N LEU A 149 -3.85 7.14 -11.17
CA LEU A 149 -3.15 8.05 -10.27
C LEU A 149 -3.18 7.55 -8.83
N ASP A 150 -4.30 7.00 -8.41
CA ASP A 150 -4.47 6.42 -7.07
C ASP A 150 -3.59 5.19 -6.89
N MET A 151 -3.54 4.30 -7.88
CA MET A 151 -2.59 3.18 -7.86
C MET A 151 -1.14 3.68 -7.82
N ALA A 152 -0.81 4.72 -8.58
CA ALA A 152 0.54 5.28 -8.59
C ALA A 152 0.93 5.86 -7.21
N ARG A 153 0.01 6.58 -6.54
CA ARG A 153 0.22 7.15 -5.19
C ARG A 153 0.35 6.07 -4.12
N ILE A 154 -0.48 5.04 -4.20
CA ILE A 154 -0.40 3.86 -3.33
C ILE A 154 0.98 3.20 -3.44
N GLN A 155 1.47 2.99 -4.68
CA GLN A 155 2.72 2.28 -4.92
C GLN A 155 3.97 3.05 -4.50
N SER A 156 3.93 4.39 -4.54
CA SER A 156 5.04 5.22 -4.05
C SER A 156 5.02 5.41 -2.54
N GLY A 157 4.07 4.79 -1.82
CA GLY A 157 3.89 5.05 -0.38
C GLY A 157 3.51 6.51 -0.08
N GLY A 158 3.08 7.27 -1.10
CA GLY A 158 2.77 8.69 -0.99
C GLY A 158 1.42 8.99 -0.35
N ILE A 159 0.63 7.96 -0.04
CA ILE A 159 -0.60 8.11 0.73
C ILE A 159 -0.26 8.09 2.20
N GLN A 160 -0.29 9.27 2.81
CA GLN A 160 -0.25 9.40 4.26
C GLN A 160 -1.67 9.19 4.80
N VAL A 161 -1.88 8.11 5.55
CA VAL A 161 -3.18 7.78 6.13
C VAL A 161 -3.46 8.68 7.32
N ASN A 162 -4.61 9.34 7.32
CA ASN A 162 -5.08 10.09 8.48
C ASN A 162 -5.99 9.20 9.34
N LEU A 163 -5.37 8.40 10.21
CA LEU A 163 -6.09 7.46 11.09
C LEU A 163 -6.81 8.22 12.22
N GLN A 164 -8.13 8.07 12.29
CA GLN A 164 -8.98 8.63 13.33
C GLN A 164 -10.09 7.65 13.70
N TRP A 165 -10.66 7.78 14.89
CA TRP A 165 -11.88 7.04 15.25
C TRP A 165 -13.07 7.62 14.48
N ASN A 166 -13.67 6.82 13.62
CA ASN A 166 -14.80 7.20 12.78
C ASN A 166 -15.95 6.22 12.97
N LEU A 167 -17.19 6.71 12.90
CA LEU A 167 -18.38 5.85 12.90
C LEU A 167 -18.50 5.13 11.57
N LEU A 168 -18.45 3.79 11.57
CA LEU A 168 -18.53 3.01 10.34
C LEU A 168 -19.87 3.24 9.61
N GLN A 169 -20.95 3.46 10.36
CA GLN A 169 -22.25 3.77 9.80
C GLN A 169 -22.25 5.09 8.99
N GLU A 170 -21.50 6.11 9.41
CA GLU A 170 -21.39 7.38 8.69
C GLU A 170 -20.61 7.20 7.38
N ILE A 171 -19.52 6.44 7.43
CA ILE A 171 -18.70 6.09 6.25
C ILE A 171 -19.55 5.32 5.23
N ALA A 172 -20.24 4.27 5.67
CA ALA A 172 -21.12 3.48 4.82
C ALA A 172 -22.27 4.33 4.26
N GLY A 173 -22.88 5.19 5.08
CA GLY A 173 -23.90 6.12 4.65
C GLY A 173 -23.42 7.10 3.57
N SER A 174 -22.17 7.58 3.68
CA SER A 174 -21.57 8.45 2.66
C SER A 174 -21.36 7.71 1.33
N ALA A 175 -20.78 6.51 1.38
CA ALA A 175 -20.60 5.66 0.21
C ALA A 175 -21.94 5.39 -0.50
N VAL A 176 -23.00 5.05 0.25
CA VAL A 176 -24.34 4.81 -0.29
C VAL A 176 -24.94 6.06 -0.92
N ARG A 177 -24.83 7.23 -0.27
CA ARG A 177 -25.30 8.51 -0.83
C ARG A 177 -24.58 8.85 -2.13
N SER A 178 -23.28 8.57 -2.23
CA SER A 178 -22.50 8.82 -3.45
C SER A 178 -22.97 7.97 -4.65
N LEU A 179 -23.65 6.85 -4.38
CA LEU A 179 -24.12 5.89 -5.37
C LEU A 179 -25.65 5.81 -5.47
N SER A 180 -26.39 6.75 -4.90
CA SER A 180 -27.85 6.71 -4.84
C SER A 180 -28.51 6.43 -6.20
N TYR A 181 -28.05 7.12 -7.24
CA TYR A 181 -28.57 6.96 -8.62
C TYR A 181 -28.37 5.55 -9.21
N LEU A 182 -27.35 4.81 -8.77
CA LEU A 182 -27.10 3.43 -9.18
C LEU A 182 -27.87 2.44 -8.30
N LEU A 183 -27.93 2.74 -7.01
CA LEU A 183 -28.52 1.87 -6.00
C LEU A 183 -30.06 1.93 -5.98
N ASP A 184 -30.69 2.97 -6.51
CA ASP A 184 -32.17 3.07 -6.60
C ASP A 184 -32.83 1.86 -7.28
N LYS A 185 -32.10 1.16 -8.15
CA LYS A 185 -32.58 -0.03 -8.85
C LYS A 185 -32.34 -1.34 -8.09
N HIS A 186 -31.76 -1.29 -6.90
CA HIS A 186 -31.34 -2.45 -6.12
C HIS A 186 -31.78 -2.33 -4.65
N PRO A 187 -32.49 -3.33 -4.09
CA PRO A 187 -32.77 -3.36 -2.66
C PRO A 187 -31.47 -3.43 -1.85
N LEU A 188 -31.17 -2.38 -1.09
CA LEU A 188 -29.99 -2.27 -0.24
C LEU A 188 -30.32 -2.58 1.22
N GLN A 189 -29.57 -3.49 1.84
CA GLN A 189 -29.63 -3.76 3.28
C GLN A 189 -28.35 -3.28 3.97
N ILE A 190 -28.48 -2.42 4.98
CA ILE A 190 -27.36 -1.98 5.82
C ILE A 190 -27.58 -2.53 7.23
N ASP A 191 -26.66 -3.37 7.68
CA ASP A 191 -26.67 -4.03 8.99
C ASP A 191 -25.35 -3.74 9.69
N ILE A 192 -25.21 -2.50 10.18
CA ILE A 192 -24.01 -1.99 10.86
C ILE A 192 -24.45 -1.48 12.24
N PRO A 193 -23.81 -1.91 13.35
CA PRO A 193 -24.10 -1.35 14.67
C PRO A 193 -23.85 0.16 14.70
N ALA A 194 -24.78 0.92 15.27
CA ALA A 194 -24.80 2.38 15.13
C ALA A 194 -23.61 3.09 15.81
N ASP A 195 -23.07 2.46 16.84
CA ASP A 195 -21.96 2.90 17.67
C ASP A 195 -20.63 2.25 17.29
N LEU A 196 -20.58 1.49 16.19
CA LEU A 196 -19.36 0.82 15.75
C LEU A 196 -18.32 1.83 15.24
N LEU A 197 -17.27 2.03 16.04
CA LEU A 197 -16.13 2.87 15.72
C LEU A 197 -15.03 2.05 15.03
N LEU A 198 -14.45 2.61 13.98
CA LEU A 198 -13.29 2.07 13.27
C LEU A 198 -12.15 3.09 13.31
N TYR A 199 -10.95 2.65 13.68
CA TYR A 199 -9.75 3.47 13.63
C TYR A 199 -9.16 3.46 12.22
N CYS A 200 -9.59 4.40 11.38
CA CYS A 200 -9.27 4.43 9.96
C CYS A 200 -9.21 5.84 9.38
N ASP A 201 -8.76 5.95 8.13
CA ASP A 201 -9.00 7.12 7.29
C ASP A 201 -10.36 6.95 6.59
N SER A 202 -11.33 7.75 7.00
CA SER A 202 -12.73 7.62 6.56
C SER A 202 -12.89 7.80 5.05
N LEU A 203 -12.12 8.67 4.41
CA LEU A 203 -12.20 8.92 2.97
C LEU A 203 -11.68 7.72 2.17
N LEU A 204 -10.61 7.08 2.65
CA LEU A 204 -10.08 5.88 2.03
C LEU A 204 -11.01 4.67 2.21
N ILE A 205 -11.60 4.49 3.40
CA ILE A 205 -12.56 3.40 3.62
C ILE A 205 -13.87 3.63 2.88
N GLU A 206 -14.40 4.85 2.84
CA GLU A 206 -15.57 5.22 2.01
C GLU A 206 -15.33 4.79 0.56
N ARG A 207 -14.15 5.10 0.03
CA ARG A 207 -13.76 4.71 -1.32
C ARG A 207 -13.73 3.19 -1.53
N VAL A 208 -13.27 2.41 -0.54
CA VAL A 208 -13.34 0.95 -0.61
C VAL A 208 -14.80 0.51 -0.73
N LEU A 209 -15.68 1.01 0.13
CA LEU A 209 -17.11 0.66 0.12
C LEU A 209 -17.79 1.05 -1.19
N THR A 210 -17.54 2.27 -1.68
CA THR A 210 -18.07 2.75 -2.97
C THR A 210 -17.67 1.81 -4.12
N ASN A 211 -16.41 1.40 -4.18
CA ASN A 211 -15.90 0.53 -5.24
C ASN A 211 -16.46 -0.90 -5.15
N LEU A 212 -16.64 -1.44 -3.95
CA LEU A 212 -17.29 -2.73 -3.74
C LEU A 212 -18.77 -2.69 -4.13
N LEU A 213 -19.50 -1.65 -3.72
CA LEU A 213 -20.90 -1.45 -4.10
C LEU A 213 -21.08 -1.22 -5.60
N GLU A 214 -20.22 -0.42 -6.23
CA GLU A 214 -20.22 -0.22 -7.68
C GLU A 214 -20.02 -1.55 -8.41
N ASN A 215 -19.11 -2.41 -7.93
CA ASN A 215 -18.91 -3.74 -8.50
C ASN A 215 -20.18 -4.59 -8.32
N ALA A 216 -20.80 -4.59 -7.14
CA ALA A 216 -22.06 -5.32 -6.92
C ALA A 216 -23.15 -4.89 -7.92
N VAL A 217 -23.40 -3.58 -8.08
CA VAL A 217 -24.39 -3.09 -9.06
C VAL A 217 -24.02 -3.47 -10.50
N LYS A 218 -22.73 -3.35 -10.84
CA LYS A 218 -22.22 -3.58 -12.19
C LYS A 218 -22.28 -5.05 -12.63
N TYR A 219 -22.13 -5.99 -11.70
CA TYR A 219 -22.08 -7.42 -11.99
C TYR A 219 -23.36 -8.18 -11.62
N THR A 220 -24.41 -7.46 -11.19
CA THR A 220 -25.72 -8.05 -10.89
C THR A 220 -26.83 -7.47 -11.76
N ALA A 221 -27.92 -8.23 -11.91
CA ALA A 221 -29.11 -7.74 -12.60
C ALA A 221 -29.85 -6.72 -11.73
N SER A 222 -30.60 -5.80 -12.34
CA SER A 222 -31.47 -4.89 -11.59
C SER A 222 -32.41 -5.66 -10.66
N GLN A 223 -32.75 -5.07 -9.52
CA GLN A 223 -33.53 -5.68 -8.42
C GLN A 223 -32.82 -6.80 -7.66
N THR A 224 -31.57 -7.13 -7.98
CA THR A 224 -30.75 -8.03 -7.14
C THR A 224 -30.48 -7.34 -5.81
N LYS A 225 -30.72 -8.06 -4.71
CA LYS A 225 -30.47 -7.57 -3.36
C LYS A 225 -28.96 -7.53 -3.09
N LEU A 226 -28.52 -6.48 -2.43
CA LEU A 226 -27.14 -6.28 -2.00
C LEU A 226 -27.11 -5.62 -0.62
N GLY A 227 -25.97 -5.66 0.06
CA GLY A 227 -25.89 -5.10 1.39
C GLY A 227 -24.50 -4.90 1.94
N ILE A 228 -24.46 -4.16 3.05
CA ILE A 228 -23.29 -4.01 3.91
C ILE A 228 -23.66 -4.55 5.27
N LYS A 229 -22.80 -5.42 5.81
CA LYS A 229 -22.92 -5.93 7.17
C LYS A 229 -21.64 -5.66 7.93
N ALA A 230 -21.72 -5.32 9.21
CA ALA A 230 -20.56 -5.26 10.07
C ALA A 230 -20.79 -6.02 11.38
N THR A 231 -19.81 -6.79 11.81
CA THR A 231 -19.81 -7.51 13.09
C THR A 231 -18.51 -7.29 13.82
N VAL A 232 -18.57 -7.38 15.15
CA VAL A 232 -17.39 -7.42 16.00
C VAL A 232 -17.28 -8.84 16.53
N GLU A 233 -16.16 -9.49 16.24
CA GLU A 233 -15.85 -10.85 16.70
C GLU A 233 -14.48 -10.81 17.39
N GLU A 234 -14.44 -11.15 18.68
CA GLU A 234 -13.24 -11.03 19.51
C GLU A 234 -12.65 -9.60 19.46
N ASP A 235 -11.43 -9.45 18.96
CA ASP A 235 -10.72 -8.18 18.76
C ASP A 235 -10.67 -7.80 17.26
N GLN A 236 -11.66 -8.19 16.47
CA GLN A 236 -11.71 -7.90 15.03
C GLN A 236 -13.05 -7.30 14.61
N ILE A 237 -12.97 -6.28 13.76
CA ILE A 237 -14.12 -5.70 13.07
C ILE A 237 -14.18 -6.33 11.68
N HIS A 238 -15.25 -7.06 11.43
CA HIS A 238 -15.56 -7.64 10.13
C HIS A 238 -16.56 -6.75 9.42
N VAL A 239 -16.25 -6.35 8.18
CA VAL A 239 -17.15 -5.60 7.31
C VAL A 239 -17.33 -6.40 6.02
N GLU A 240 -18.56 -6.71 5.70
CA GLU A 240 -18.94 -7.51 4.54
C GLU A 240 -19.75 -6.65 3.58
N VAL A 241 -19.35 -6.62 2.31
CA VAL A 241 -20.18 -6.11 1.20
C VAL A 241 -20.58 -7.30 0.34
N TRP A 242 -21.88 -7.56 0.24
CA TRP A 242 -22.42 -8.76 -0.40
C TRP A 242 -23.49 -8.44 -1.44
N ASP A 243 -23.65 -9.34 -2.40
CA ASP A 243 -24.73 -9.35 -3.38
C ASP A 243 -25.35 -10.75 -3.51
N GLU A 244 -26.53 -10.84 -4.11
CA GLU A 244 -27.24 -12.10 -4.45
C GLU A 244 -27.17 -12.42 -5.96
N GLY A 245 -26.07 -12.03 -6.62
CA GLY A 245 -25.86 -12.20 -8.06
C GLY A 245 -25.37 -13.58 -8.50
N ALA A 246 -24.65 -13.62 -9.61
CA ALA A 246 -24.10 -14.85 -10.19
C ALA A 246 -22.87 -15.40 -9.41
N GLY A 247 -22.28 -14.59 -8.53
CA GLY A 247 -21.05 -14.92 -7.82
C GLY A 247 -19.81 -14.81 -8.69
N ILE A 248 -18.69 -15.33 -8.18
CA ILE A 248 -17.36 -15.28 -8.80
C ILE A 248 -16.88 -16.71 -9.05
N PRO A 249 -16.37 -17.03 -10.26
CA PRO A 249 -15.74 -18.33 -10.50
C PRO A 249 -14.64 -18.63 -9.48
N THR A 250 -14.61 -19.85 -8.94
CA THR A 250 -13.74 -20.23 -7.81
C THR A 250 -12.26 -19.99 -8.11
N GLU A 251 -11.82 -20.27 -9.35
CA GLU A 251 -10.45 -20.04 -9.81
C GLU A 251 -10.05 -18.55 -9.87
N GLN A 252 -11.01 -17.63 -9.74
CA GLN A 252 -10.76 -16.19 -9.82
C GLN A 252 -10.78 -15.50 -8.46
N LEU A 253 -11.36 -16.12 -7.41
CA LEU A 253 -11.49 -15.52 -6.08
C LEU A 253 -10.16 -14.99 -5.53
N GLN A 254 -9.04 -15.67 -5.82
CA GLN A 254 -7.70 -15.22 -5.41
C GLN A 254 -7.07 -14.21 -6.38
N LEU A 255 -7.52 -14.17 -7.63
CA LEU A 255 -6.94 -13.36 -8.70
C LEU A 255 -7.66 -12.01 -8.88
N ILE A 256 -8.89 -11.84 -8.40
CA ILE A 256 -9.67 -10.61 -8.60
C ILE A 256 -9.04 -9.35 -7.98
N PHE A 257 -8.18 -9.52 -6.98
CA PHE A 257 -7.45 -8.40 -6.35
C PHE A 257 -6.15 -8.04 -7.10
N ASN A 258 -5.75 -8.82 -8.10
CA ASN A 258 -4.60 -8.50 -8.93
C ASN A 258 -4.92 -7.32 -9.88
N LYS A 259 -3.88 -6.55 -10.19
CA LYS A 259 -4.00 -5.42 -11.12
C LYS A 259 -4.42 -5.89 -12.50
N PHE A 260 -5.35 -5.16 -13.10
CA PHE A 260 -5.90 -5.44 -14.43
C PHE A 260 -6.62 -6.79 -14.53
N SER A 261 -6.95 -7.39 -13.39
CA SER A 261 -7.70 -8.63 -13.33
C SER A 261 -9.18 -8.38 -13.68
N ARG A 262 -9.74 -9.22 -14.54
CA ARG A 262 -11.17 -9.26 -14.85
C ARG A 262 -11.63 -10.70 -14.75
N ALA A 263 -12.78 -10.90 -14.11
CA ALA A 263 -13.40 -12.21 -13.98
C ALA A 263 -13.75 -12.87 -15.33
N VAL A 264 -13.93 -12.07 -16.38
CA VAL A 264 -14.05 -12.60 -17.75
C VAL A 264 -13.29 -11.67 -18.67
N LYS A 265 -12.24 -12.19 -19.34
CA LYS A 265 -11.36 -11.43 -20.25
C LYS A 265 -12.13 -10.71 -21.38
N GLU A 266 -13.31 -11.22 -21.74
CA GLU A 266 -14.20 -10.71 -22.79
C GLU A 266 -15.61 -10.31 -22.27
N SER A 267 -15.75 -9.88 -21.01
CA SER A 267 -17.04 -9.35 -20.57
C SER A 267 -17.35 -8.02 -21.27
N ALA A 268 -18.59 -7.86 -21.75
CA ALA A 268 -19.13 -6.58 -22.25
C ALA A 268 -19.23 -5.49 -21.15
N ILE A 269 -18.91 -5.85 -19.91
CA ILE A 269 -19.04 -5.01 -18.72
C ILE A 269 -17.78 -4.12 -18.59
N PRO A 270 -17.91 -2.78 -18.75
CA PRO A 270 -16.77 -1.86 -18.87
C PRO A 270 -15.98 -1.74 -17.56
N GLY A 271 -14.64 -1.88 -17.61
CA GLY A 271 -13.75 -1.61 -16.47
C GLY A 271 -12.32 -2.11 -16.66
N VAL A 272 -11.36 -1.43 -16.05
CA VAL A 272 -9.90 -1.68 -16.24
C VAL A 272 -9.29 -2.61 -15.19
N GLY A 273 -10.09 -3.13 -14.25
CA GLY A 273 -9.61 -4.13 -13.29
C GLY A 273 -8.66 -3.59 -12.23
N LEU A 274 -8.72 -2.28 -11.94
CA LEU A 274 -7.94 -1.64 -10.87
C LEU A 274 -8.72 -1.46 -9.58
N GLY A 275 -10.06 -1.52 -9.62
CA GLY A 275 -10.91 -1.24 -8.48
C GLY A 275 -10.59 -2.10 -7.26
N LEU A 276 -10.67 -3.42 -7.40
CA LEU A 276 -10.39 -4.35 -6.29
C LEU A 276 -8.92 -4.32 -5.85
N ALA A 277 -7.98 -4.06 -6.77
CA ALA A 277 -6.57 -3.87 -6.42
C ALA A 277 -6.35 -2.63 -5.55
N ILE A 278 -7.06 -1.52 -5.82
CA ILE A 278 -7.07 -0.32 -4.98
C ILE A 278 -7.70 -0.63 -3.63
N CYS A 279 -8.83 -1.36 -3.58
CA CYS A 279 -9.44 -1.77 -2.32
C CYS A 279 -8.45 -2.57 -1.46
N SER A 280 -7.81 -3.57 -2.06
CA SER A 280 -6.79 -4.36 -1.39
C SER A 280 -5.66 -3.51 -0.85
N ALA A 281 -5.09 -2.63 -1.66
CA ALA A 281 -4.02 -1.77 -1.20
C ALA A 281 -4.42 -0.83 -0.05
N ILE A 282 -5.61 -0.22 -0.11
CA ILE A 282 -6.13 0.64 0.96
C ILE A 282 -6.28 -0.16 2.26
N ILE A 283 -6.84 -1.37 2.18
CA ILE A 283 -7.07 -2.21 3.36
C ILE A 283 -5.74 -2.67 3.98
N HIS A 284 -4.75 -3.04 3.17
CA HIS A 284 -3.41 -3.35 3.66
C HIS A 284 -2.73 -2.14 4.32
N LEU A 285 -2.96 -0.94 3.79
CA LEU A 285 -2.45 0.31 4.37
C LEU A 285 -3.06 0.60 5.76
N HIS A 286 -4.25 0.06 6.04
CA HIS A 286 -4.90 0.07 7.35
C HIS A 286 -4.55 -1.16 8.21
N GLU A 287 -3.53 -1.93 7.85
CA GLU A 287 -3.14 -3.19 8.53
C GLU A 287 -4.28 -4.23 8.56
N GLY A 288 -5.27 -4.10 7.67
CA GLY A 288 -6.40 -5.00 7.55
C GLY A 288 -6.19 -6.10 6.51
N LYS A 289 -7.20 -6.94 6.35
CA LYS A 289 -7.26 -7.99 5.32
C LYS A 289 -8.53 -7.84 4.50
N ILE A 290 -8.44 -8.13 3.19
CA ILE A 290 -9.59 -8.22 2.29
C ILE A 290 -9.56 -9.58 1.58
N TRP A 291 -10.72 -10.21 1.43
CA TRP A 291 -10.88 -11.41 0.61
C TRP A 291 -12.29 -11.47 0.03
N ALA A 292 -12.51 -12.40 -0.88
CA ALA A 292 -13.82 -12.64 -1.48
C ALA A 292 -14.19 -14.12 -1.39
N GLU A 293 -15.48 -14.37 -1.22
CA GLU A 293 -16.09 -15.69 -1.17
C GLU A 293 -17.42 -15.65 -1.94
N ASN A 294 -17.92 -16.82 -2.36
CA ASN A 294 -19.27 -16.91 -2.88
C ASN A 294 -20.27 -17.02 -1.72
N ASN A 295 -21.33 -16.22 -1.76
CA ASN A 295 -22.35 -16.17 -0.74
C ASN A 295 -23.24 -17.42 -0.82
N LYS A 296 -23.54 -18.02 0.34
CA LYS A 296 -24.38 -19.22 0.45
C LYS A 296 -25.80 -19.03 -0.09
N LYS A 297 -26.28 -17.79 -0.15
CA LYS A 297 -27.59 -17.42 -0.72
C LYS A 297 -27.54 -17.18 -2.24
N GLY A 298 -26.38 -17.35 -2.87
CA GLY A 298 -26.09 -16.88 -4.23
C GLY A 298 -25.34 -15.55 -4.17
N GLY A 299 -24.55 -15.25 -5.20
CA GLY A 299 -23.77 -14.01 -5.31
C GLY A 299 -22.37 -14.06 -4.70
N ALA A 300 -21.76 -12.88 -4.57
CA ALA A 300 -20.43 -12.71 -4.01
C ALA A 300 -20.48 -12.00 -2.65
N SER A 301 -19.48 -12.26 -1.82
CA SER A 301 -19.24 -11.56 -0.56
C SER A 301 -17.78 -11.11 -0.52
N PHE A 302 -17.58 -9.81 -0.31
CA PHE A 302 -16.27 -9.19 -0.10
C PHE A 302 -16.12 -8.84 1.37
N SER A 303 -15.21 -9.52 2.05
CA SER A 303 -14.98 -9.38 3.48
C SER A 303 -13.74 -8.57 3.76
N LEU A 304 -13.86 -7.61 4.68
CA LEU A 304 -12.81 -6.76 5.23
C LEU A 304 -12.66 -7.12 6.70
N CYS A 305 -11.42 -7.22 7.17
CA CYS A 305 -11.11 -7.47 8.57
C CYS A 305 -10.12 -6.43 9.07
N PHE A 306 -10.45 -5.78 10.18
CA PHE A 306 -9.59 -4.81 10.87
C PHE A 306 -9.35 -5.29 12.30
N THR A 307 -8.11 -5.14 12.79
CA THR A 307 -7.77 -5.49 14.17
C THR A 307 -8.14 -4.32 15.09
N PHE A 308 -8.79 -4.59 16.22
CA PHE A 308 -9.06 -3.59 17.25
C PHE A 308 -7.72 -3.06 17.77
N LYS A 309 -7.44 -1.77 17.57
CA LYS A 309 -6.37 -1.10 18.30
C LYS A 309 -6.93 -0.66 19.64
N ILE A 310 -6.72 -1.48 20.67
CA ILE A 310 -6.88 -1.01 22.06
C ILE A 310 -5.74 -0.03 22.30
N THR A 311 -6.01 1.27 22.25
CA THR A 311 -5.03 2.28 22.65
C THR A 311 -4.92 2.25 24.17
N THR A 312 -4.00 1.45 24.69
CA THR A 312 -3.48 1.62 26.06
C THR A 312 -2.51 2.79 26.07
N GLU A 313 -3.00 4.02 25.93
CA GLU A 313 -2.27 5.23 26.34
C GLU A 313 -3.27 6.24 26.93
N TYR A 314 -3.36 6.23 28.25
CA TYR A 314 -3.72 7.36 29.11
C TYR A 314 -2.62 7.52 30.16
#